data_AF-A0A381UYV3-F1
#
_entry.id   AF-A0A381UYV3-F1
#
_cell.length_a   1.000
_cell.length_b   1.000
_cell.length_c   1.000
_cell.angle_alpha   90.00
_cell.angle_beta   90.00
_cell.angle_gamma   90.00
#
_symmetry.space_group_name_H-M   'P 1'
#
loop_
_entity.id
_entity.type
_entity.pdbx_description
1 polymer ?
#
loop_
_entity_poly.entity_id
_entity_poly.type
_entity_poly.pdbx_seq_one_letter_code
_entity_poly.pdbx_strand_id
1 'polypeptide(L)'
;MKIKISNLLGFLVWGSVVLSQDHWETAIYAGDDWNYRVPIEELPSGWNILNFDDSNWLNGPGGFGYSDDDDGTEIDPTISVYLRRTFTVADPTKLIRAVLHADYDDGFVAYLNGIEISRSFNLGEQGSFVPYDETTSTDHEANLYSGGLPEAYSVDSLELFSLITAGENVLAIQVHNVGITSSDMSSNFFLSFGIIDGSNYYGPTPEWFQPPITFGESNIPIIVIDTFGEEIPDDPRIPAYMGIIDNPDGLNHIDDPFNDYDGMITIELRGNSSQWNDKRPYRLETVDEDGENNNVSLLGMPDENDWVLYAPWQDKSLIRNVLTYQIANEMGRYAARTRYCELYLNDDYKGIYVLMEKIKRDQNRIDISKLEPDETTGDDLTGGYILKFDWYWTGDNIGGFESEYDGMVYNYHYPKPDDIVPEQEEYIQQYIHDFETVMLGPDYTNTQTGYPSTMNVGSFVDHILLQELSKNVDAYRLSTYIYKDRDSIDHRLTAGPVWDINHGFGNCDYGETWVPEGWLIEYNPEGGDQMTFWWELVWADQNFKDQVSDRFTELRNTILSVQHIDTIIDSIVSYLGPA
;
A
#
# COMPACT_ATOMS: atom_id res chain seq x y z
N MET A 1 30.52 40.83 -52.72
CA MET A 1 29.15 41.35 -52.59
C MET A 1 28.21 40.16 -52.47
N LYS A 2 27.47 40.09 -51.35
CA LYS A 2 26.39 39.14 -51.00
C LYS A 2 26.78 37.68 -50.74
N ILE A 3 26.23 36.93 -49.80
CA ILE A 3 25.46 37.12 -48.54
C ILE A 3 25.63 35.73 -47.87
N LYS A 4 25.96 35.66 -46.57
CA LYS A 4 25.84 34.41 -45.79
C LYS A 4 24.35 34.16 -45.55
N ILE A 5 23.84 33.01 -45.99
CA ILE A 5 22.51 32.53 -45.59
C ILE A 5 22.69 31.77 -44.28
N SER A 6 22.21 32.37 -43.19
CA SER A 6 22.00 31.71 -41.91
C SER A 6 20.71 30.90 -41.98
N ASN A 7 20.79 29.58 -41.83
CA ASN A 7 19.63 28.75 -41.51
C ASN A 7 19.36 28.86 -40.01
N LEU A 8 18.31 29.59 -39.66
CA LEU A 8 17.70 29.58 -38.33
C LEU A 8 16.66 28.46 -38.37
N LEU A 9 16.98 27.27 -37.85
CA LEU A 9 15.95 26.28 -37.48
C LEU A 9 15.37 26.74 -36.14
N GLY A 10 14.17 27.32 -36.17
CA GLY A 10 13.37 27.48 -34.97
C GLY A 10 12.84 26.11 -34.56
N PHE A 11 13.38 25.56 -33.47
CA PHE A 11 12.71 24.50 -32.74
C PHE A 11 11.49 25.12 -32.06
N LEU A 12 10.29 24.83 -32.58
CA LEU A 12 9.06 25.04 -31.85
C LEU A 12 9.01 23.93 -30.79
N VAL A 13 9.43 24.26 -29.56
CA VAL A 13 9.15 23.43 -28.40
C VAL A 13 7.65 23.56 -28.15
N TRP A 14 6.89 22.55 -28.57
CA TRP A 14 5.55 22.35 -28.04
C TRP A 14 5.75 21.85 -26.61
N GLY A 15 5.74 22.76 -25.65
CA GLY A 15 5.50 22.38 -24.28
C GLY A 15 4.08 21.85 -24.20
N SER A 16 3.92 20.54 -24.08
CA SER A 16 2.71 19.95 -23.52
C SER A 16 2.61 20.48 -22.09
N VAL A 17 1.77 21.48 -21.88
CA VAL A 17 1.28 21.81 -20.55
C VAL A 17 0.44 20.60 -20.16
N VAL A 18 0.99 19.76 -19.28
CA VAL A 18 0.21 18.69 -18.65
C VAL A 18 -0.81 19.39 -17.76
N LEU A 19 -2.07 19.14 -18.07
CA LEU A 19 -3.20 19.79 -17.43
C LEU A 19 -3.47 19.07 -16.11
N SER A 20 -2.95 19.60 -15.01
CA SER A 20 -3.29 19.10 -13.68
C SER A 20 -4.70 19.59 -13.32
N GLN A 21 -5.51 18.69 -12.78
CA GLN A 21 -6.82 19.04 -12.22
C GLN A 21 -6.65 20.00 -11.03
N ASP A 22 -7.36 21.11 -11.03
CA ASP A 22 -7.32 22.10 -9.95
C ASP A 22 -8.30 21.72 -8.81
N HIS A 23 -9.55 21.40 -9.14
CA HIS A 23 -10.57 20.98 -8.16
C HIS A 23 -11.72 20.20 -8.80
N TRP A 24 -12.68 19.75 -7.99
CA TRP A 24 -13.94 19.13 -8.42
C TRP A 24 -15.13 20.04 -8.13
N GLU A 25 -16.13 20.02 -9.02
CA GLU A 25 -17.42 20.69 -8.82
C GLU A 25 -18.59 19.76 -9.16
N THR A 26 -19.75 19.95 -8.54
CA THR A 26 -20.95 19.16 -8.80
C THR A 26 -21.98 19.96 -9.58
N ALA A 27 -22.28 19.51 -10.79
CA ALA A 27 -23.23 20.12 -11.72
C ALA A 27 -24.68 19.66 -11.49
N ILE A 28 -24.85 18.43 -11.03
CA ILE A 28 -26.14 17.84 -10.71
C ILE A 28 -26.04 17.19 -9.33
N TYR A 29 -26.92 17.59 -8.42
CA TYR A 29 -27.12 16.96 -7.12
C TYR A 29 -28.34 16.05 -7.15
N ALA A 30 -28.35 15.01 -6.29
CA ALA A 30 -29.51 14.12 -6.18
C ALA A 30 -30.81 14.90 -5.91
N GLY A 31 -30.82 15.81 -4.94
CA GLY A 31 -32.00 16.60 -4.57
C GLY A 31 -32.37 17.75 -5.51
N ASP A 32 -31.73 17.88 -6.67
CA ASP A 32 -32.15 18.81 -7.69
C ASP A 32 -33.51 18.43 -8.30
N ASP A 33 -34.21 19.34 -8.99
CA ASP A 33 -35.44 18.98 -9.72
C ASP A 33 -35.13 18.21 -11.03
N TRP A 34 -35.80 17.08 -11.22
CA TRP A 34 -35.72 16.26 -12.44
C TRP A 34 -37.09 16.12 -13.11
N ASN A 35 -37.08 15.98 -14.43
CA ASN A 35 -38.24 15.48 -15.15
C ASN A 35 -38.25 13.96 -15.06
N TYR A 36 -39.37 13.37 -14.68
CA TYR A 36 -39.48 11.92 -14.52
C TYR A 36 -40.75 11.33 -15.12
N ARG A 37 -40.68 10.04 -15.46
CA ARG A 37 -41.80 9.26 -15.97
C ARG A 37 -41.71 7.82 -15.53
N VAL A 38 -42.79 7.33 -14.92
CA VAL A 38 -43.03 5.89 -14.73
C VAL A 38 -43.70 5.35 -16.00
N PRO A 39 -43.03 4.51 -16.80
CA PRO A 39 -43.56 4.04 -18.08
C PRO A 39 -44.61 2.94 -17.89
N ILE A 40 -45.57 2.88 -18.81
CA ILE A 40 -46.52 1.77 -18.98
C ILE A 40 -46.38 1.07 -20.34
N GLU A 41 -45.48 1.60 -21.16
CA GLU A 41 -45.10 1.16 -22.50
C GLU A 41 -43.70 1.71 -22.80
N GLU A 42 -43.06 1.15 -23.81
CA GLU A 42 -41.72 1.57 -24.24
C GLU A 42 -41.69 3.05 -24.65
N LEU A 43 -40.66 3.78 -24.20
CA LEU A 43 -40.52 5.19 -24.54
C LEU A 43 -40.07 5.36 -26.00
N PRO A 44 -40.37 6.51 -26.64
CA PRO A 44 -39.85 6.79 -27.97
C PRO A 44 -38.33 6.71 -28.00
N SER A 45 -37.78 6.17 -29.08
CA SER A 45 -36.33 6.17 -29.32
C SER A 45 -35.78 7.60 -29.22
N GLY A 46 -34.71 7.79 -28.43
CA GLY A 46 -34.13 9.11 -28.20
C GLY A 46 -34.74 9.88 -27.03
N TRP A 47 -35.51 9.23 -26.14
CA TRP A 47 -35.92 9.84 -24.86
C TRP A 47 -34.73 10.34 -24.02
N ASN A 48 -33.51 9.91 -24.30
CA ASN A 48 -32.28 10.24 -23.58
C ASN A 48 -31.43 11.34 -24.26
N ILE A 49 -31.86 11.90 -25.40
CA ILE A 49 -31.16 13.03 -26.06
C ILE A 49 -31.70 14.39 -25.60
N LEU A 50 -30.88 15.44 -25.74
CA LEU A 50 -31.19 16.80 -25.27
C LEU A 50 -32.51 17.34 -25.84
N ASN A 51 -32.71 17.22 -27.16
CA ASN A 51 -33.84 17.83 -27.87
C ASN A 51 -35.16 17.02 -27.82
N PHE A 52 -35.23 16.00 -26.96
CA PHE A 52 -36.48 15.27 -26.75
C PHE A 52 -37.49 16.12 -25.96
N ASP A 53 -38.76 16.06 -26.38
CA ASP A 53 -39.85 16.80 -25.74
C ASP A 53 -40.39 16.02 -24.52
N ASP A 54 -39.92 16.39 -23.34
CA ASP A 54 -40.34 15.86 -22.05
C ASP A 54 -41.40 16.73 -21.35
N SER A 55 -42.05 17.67 -22.06
CA SER A 55 -43.00 18.60 -21.43
C SER A 55 -44.22 17.94 -20.78
N ASN A 56 -44.47 16.66 -21.08
CA ASN A 56 -45.55 15.84 -20.52
C ASN A 56 -45.07 14.93 -19.39
N TRP A 57 -43.79 15.00 -19.00
CA TRP A 57 -43.24 14.29 -17.86
C TRP A 57 -43.60 15.02 -16.57
N LEU A 58 -43.60 14.30 -15.46
CA LEU A 58 -43.75 14.90 -14.14
C LEU A 58 -42.42 15.55 -13.74
N ASN A 59 -42.45 16.42 -12.72
CA ASN A 59 -41.26 17.10 -12.23
C ASN A 59 -41.26 17.09 -10.70
N GLY A 60 -40.10 16.81 -10.10
CA GLY A 60 -39.91 16.77 -8.65
C GLY A 60 -38.44 16.68 -8.27
N PRO A 61 -38.10 16.91 -6.99
CA PRO A 61 -36.75 16.75 -6.48
C PRO A 61 -36.30 15.27 -6.60
N GLY A 62 -35.04 15.03 -6.94
CA GLY A 62 -34.51 13.68 -7.09
C GLY A 62 -34.30 12.92 -5.78
N GLY A 63 -33.90 11.65 -5.90
CA GLY A 63 -34.29 10.60 -4.97
C GLY A 63 -35.71 10.16 -5.32
N PHE A 64 -35.87 9.33 -6.36
CA PHE A 64 -37.17 8.80 -6.76
C PHE A 64 -37.29 7.34 -6.33
N GLY A 65 -38.34 7.02 -5.58
CA GLY A 65 -38.44 5.72 -4.96
C GLY A 65 -39.63 5.55 -4.01
N TYR A 66 -39.55 4.56 -3.12
CA TYR A 66 -40.58 4.27 -2.12
C TYR A 66 -40.09 3.38 -0.96
N SER A 67 -40.82 3.44 0.17
CA SER A 67 -40.71 2.58 1.38
C SER A 67 -39.59 2.84 2.39
N ASP A 68 -38.56 3.62 2.08
CA ASP A 68 -37.37 3.85 2.93
C ASP A 68 -37.32 5.25 3.59
N ASP A 69 -38.26 6.15 3.25
CA ASP A 69 -38.36 7.54 3.73
C ASP A 69 -37.12 8.41 3.41
N ASP A 70 -36.31 8.04 2.41
CA ASP A 70 -35.09 8.77 2.03
C ASP A 70 -35.17 9.52 0.67
N ASP A 71 -36.25 9.29 -0.07
CA ASP A 71 -36.50 9.88 -1.38
C ASP A 71 -37.05 11.32 -1.34
N GLY A 72 -36.57 12.15 -2.27
CA GLY A 72 -37.15 13.48 -2.52
C GLY A 72 -38.54 13.43 -3.17
N THR A 73 -38.79 12.43 -4.03
CA THR A 73 -40.06 12.20 -4.72
C THR A 73 -40.52 10.75 -4.59
N GLU A 74 -41.53 10.52 -3.76
CA GLU A 74 -42.21 9.23 -3.65
C GLU A 74 -42.99 8.87 -4.94
N ILE A 75 -42.83 7.64 -5.40
CA ILE A 75 -43.58 7.06 -6.54
C ILE A 75 -44.29 5.76 -6.13
N ASP A 76 -45.29 5.34 -6.91
CA ASP A 76 -45.92 4.03 -6.70
C ASP A 76 -44.95 2.90 -7.11
N PRO A 77 -45.03 1.71 -6.47
CA PRO A 77 -44.22 0.56 -6.84
C PRO A 77 -44.24 0.26 -8.34
N THR A 78 -43.06 0.20 -8.94
CA THR A 78 -42.86 0.10 -10.39
C THR A 78 -41.70 -0.83 -10.72
N ILE A 79 -41.63 -1.29 -11.97
CA ILE A 79 -40.44 -1.97 -12.49
C ILE A 79 -39.37 -0.93 -12.82
N SER A 80 -39.75 0.22 -13.37
CA SER A 80 -38.79 1.24 -13.76
C SER A 80 -39.30 2.66 -13.61
N VAL A 81 -38.36 3.60 -13.52
CA VAL A 81 -38.59 5.05 -13.60
C VAL A 81 -37.50 5.68 -14.47
N TYR A 82 -37.92 6.63 -15.32
CA TYR A 82 -37.04 7.31 -16.25
C TYR A 82 -36.89 8.76 -15.83
N LEU A 83 -35.65 9.24 -15.77
CA LEU A 83 -35.23 10.52 -15.21
C LEU A 83 -34.47 11.32 -16.27
N ARG A 84 -34.70 12.63 -16.31
CA ARG A 84 -34.01 13.59 -17.19
C ARG A 84 -33.72 14.87 -16.45
N ARG A 85 -32.49 15.36 -16.56
CA ARG A 85 -32.07 16.67 -16.06
C ARG A 85 -31.08 17.32 -17.00
N THR A 86 -31.33 18.59 -17.31
CA THR A 86 -30.43 19.39 -18.11
C THR A 86 -29.49 20.21 -17.23
N PHE A 87 -28.29 20.46 -17.76
CA PHE A 87 -27.29 21.31 -17.14
C PHE A 87 -26.53 22.09 -18.22
N THR A 88 -25.86 23.18 -17.85
CA THR A 88 -25.17 24.05 -18.82
C THR A 88 -23.67 23.97 -18.64
N VAL A 89 -22.95 23.74 -19.73
CA VAL A 89 -21.49 23.76 -19.80
C VAL A 89 -21.04 25.06 -20.47
N ALA A 90 -20.37 25.94 -19.72
CA ALA A 90 -19.89 27.21 -20.25
C ALA A 90 -18.71 27.05 -21.21
N ASP A 91 -17.73 26.22 -20.83
CA ASP A 91 -16.53 25.92 -21.62
C ASP A 91 -16.14 24.45 -21.45
N PRO A 92 -16.42 23.57 -22.44
CA PRO A 92 -16.07 22.16 -22.37
C PRO A 92 -14.57 21.90 -22.24
N THR A 93 -13.71 22.85 -22.68
CA THR A 93 -12.26 22.68 -22.60
C THR A 93 -11.71 22.75 -21.18
N LYS A 94 -12.57 23.11 -20.22
CA LYS A 94 -12.25 23.22 -18.80
C LYS A 94 -12.61 21.98 -18.00
N LEU A 95 -13.44 21.11 -18.57
CA LEU A 95 -13.85 19.85 -17.95
C LEU A 95 -12.92 18.75 -18.44
N ILE A 96 -12.13 18.18 -17.54
CA ILE A 96 -11.15 17.15 -17.89
C ILE A 96 -11.59 15.75 -17.47
N ARG A 97 -12.57 15.64 -16.57
CA ARG A 97 -13.16 14.37 -16.13
C ARG A 97 -14.60 14.59 -15.71
N ALA A 98 -15.40 13.54 -15.80
CA ALA A 98 -16.72 13.51 -15.19
C ALA A 98 -16.88 12.24 -14.35
N VAL A 99 -17.69 12.34 -13.30
CA VAL A 99 -18.02 11.19 -12.45
C VAL A 99 -19.50 11.21 -12.16
N LEU A 100 -20.15 10.10 -12.50
CA LEU A 100 -21.48 9.80 -12.03
C LEU A 100 -21.35 9.04 -10.71
N HIS A 101 -21.81 9.64 -9.63
CA HIS A 101 -22.04 8.91 -8.38
C HIS A 101 -23.49 8.43 -8.38
N ALA A 102 -23.67 7.13 -8.20
CA ALA A 102 -24.95 6.45 -8.21
C ALA A 102 -25.18 5.74 -6.88
N ASP A 103 -26.23 6.12 -6.19
CA ASP A 103 -26.78 5.43 -5.03
C ASP A 103 -28.20 5.01 -5.40
N TYR A 104 -28.40 3.71 -5.57
CA TYR A 104 -29.54 3.18 -6.30
C TYR A 104 -30.00 1.83 -5.77
N ASP A 105 -31.28 1.55 -5.98
CA ASP A 105 -31.92 0.28 -5.73
C ASP A 105 -32.99 0.04 -6.82
N ASP A 106 -32.93 -1.01 -7.65
CA ASP A 106 -31.93 -2.10 -7.69
C ASP A 106 -30.88 -1.93 -8.80
N GLY A 107 -31.17 -1.16 -9.84
CA GLY A 107 -30.31 -1.08 -11.02
C GLY A 107 -30.57 0.17 -11.85
N PHE A 108 -29.60 0.54 -12.69
CA PHE A 108 -29.73 1.72 -13.54
C PHE A 108 -28.96 1.61 -14.85
N VAL A 109 -29.34 2.45 -15.82
CA VAL A 109 -28.53 2.79 -16.99
C VAL A 109 -28.53 4.31 -17.16
N ALA A 110 -27.35 4.92 -17.24
CA ALA A 110 -27.18 6.36 -17.35
C ALA A 110 -26.63 6.76 -18.72
N TYR A 111 -27.14 7.88 -19.23
CA TYR A 111 -26.81 8.43 -20.54
C TYR A 111 -26.46 9.90 -20.44
N LEU A 112 -25.39 10.30 -21.12
CA LEU A 112 -25.02 11.70 -21.31
C LEU A 112 -25.24 12.07 -22.78
N ASN A 113 -26.16 12.99 -23.04
CA ASN A 113 -26.56 13.41 -24.39
C ASN A 113 -26.94 12.23 -25.32
N GLY A 114 -27.52 11.17 -24.75
CA GLY A 114 -27.99 9.99 -25.46
C GLY A 114 -26.95 8.89 -25.68
N ILE A 115 -25.71 9.08 -25.22
CA ILE A 115 -24.69 8.02 -25.19
C ILE A 115 -24.63 7.45 -23.77
N GLU A 116 -24.63 6.13 -23.67
CA GLU A 116 -24.53 5.43 -22.40
C GLU A 116 -23.15 5.64 -21.77
N ILE A 117 -23.10 6.09 -20.51
CA ILE A 117 -21.86 6.34 -19.77
C ILE A 117 -21.60 5.31 -18.66
N SER A 118 -22.66 4.69 -18.15
CA SER A 118 -22.56 3.66 -17.12
C SER A 118 -23.87 2.90 -16.95
N ARG A 119 -23.78 1.71 -16.35
CA ARG A 119 -24.91 0.90 -15.92
C ARG A 119 -24.54 0.03 -14.74
N SER A 120 -25.54 -0.40 -13.97
CA SER A 120 -25.35 -1.39 -12.91
C SER A 120 -25.01 -2.77 -13.49
N PHE A 121 -24.25 -3.57 -12.73
CA PHE A 121 -23.77 -4.89 -13.18
C PHE A 121 -24.89 -5.91 -13.40
N ASN A 122 -26.08 -5.67 -12.82
CA ASN A 122 -27.25 -6.54 -12.83
C ASN A 122 -28.23 -6.25 -13.99
N LEU A 123 -27.83 -5.44 -14.99
CA LEU A 123 -28.62 -5.08 -16.17
C LEU A 123 -27.88 -5.30 -17.50
N GLY A 124 -27.75 -6.57 -17.92
CA GLY A 124 -27.28 -6.95 -19.26
C GLY A 124 -25.86 -6.45 -19.65
N GLU A 125 -25.44 -6.71 -20.88
CA GLU A 125 -24.14 -6.23 -21.40
C GLU A 125 -24.21 -4.76 -21.83
N GLN A 126 -23.12 -3.99 -21.66
CA GLN A 126 -23.05 -2.58 -22.05
C GLN A 126 -23.50 -2.34 -23.50
N GLY A 127 -24.31 -1.30 -23.72
CA GLY A 127 -24.88 -0.97 -25.04
C GLY A 127 -26.03 -1.89 -25.50
N SER A 128 -26.38 -2.93 -24.73
CA SER A 128 -27.62 -3.68 -24.98
C SER A 128 -28.84 -2.83 -24.64
N PHE A 129 -29.90 -2.99 -25.45
CA PHE A 129 -31.17 -2.33 -25.19
C PHE A 129 -31.85 -2.94 -23.97
N VAL A 130 -32.27 -2.10 -23.04
CA VAL A 130 -32.99 -2.48 -21.81
C VAL A 130 -34.44 -2.01 -21.95
N PRO A 131 -35.41 -2.93 -22.10
CA PRO A 131 -36.83 -2.60 -22.16
C PRO A 131 -37.35 -1.95 -20.88
N TYR A 132 -38.42 -1.16 -20.97
CA TYR A 132 -39.05 -0.52 -19.80
C TYR A 132 -39.53 -1.51 -18.71
N ASP A 133 -39.82 -2.75 -19.07
CA ASP A 133 -40.29 -3.82 -18.17
C ASP A 133 -39.20 -4.84 -17.81
N GLU A 134 -37.94 -4.56 -18.14
CA GLU A 134 -36.79 -5.37 -17.71
C GLU A 134 -36.59 -5.25 -16.20
N THR A 135 -36.32 -6.39 -15.57
CA THR A 135 -35.97 -6.48 -14.15
C THR A 135 -34.48 -6.75 -13.99
N THR A 136 -33.88 -6.27 -12.90
CA THR A 136 -32.49 -6.63 -12.59
C THR A 136 -32.35 -8.13 -12.32
N SER A 137 -31.14 -8.68 -12.52
CA SER A 137 -30.88 -10.10 -12.28
C SER A 137 -30.73 -10.48 -10.80
N THR A 138 -30.42 -9.50 -9.96
CA THR A 138 -30.13 -9.63 -8.52
C THR A 138 -30.41 -8.32 -7.81
N ASP A 139 -30.77 -8.40 -6.53
CA ASP A 139 -31.03 -7.25 -5.67
C ASP A 139 -29.75 -6.41 -5.46
N HIS A 140 -29.91 -5.10 -5.23
CA HIS A 140 -28.85 -4.17 -4.83
C HIS A 140 -29.43 -3.00 -4.04
N GLU A 141 -28.84 -2.68 -2.89
CA GLU A 141 -29.35 -1.67 -1.96
C GLU A 141 -28.61 -0.34 -2.07
N ALA A 142 -29.34 0.76 -1.89
CA ALA A 142 -28.75 2.07 -1.64
C ALA A 142 -27.99 2.10 -0.30
N ASN A 143 -26.96 2.94 -0.20
CA ASN A 143 -26.03 3.00 0.94
C ASN A 143 -25.97 4.37 1.61
N LEU A 144 -26.31 5.47 0.92
CA LEU A 144 -26.18 6.82 1.48
C LEU A 144 -26.99 7.01 2.78
N TYR A 145 -28.20 6.45 2.87
CA TYR A 145 -29.06 6.57 4.05
C TYR A 145 -28.44 5.97 5.32
N SER A 146 -27.54 4.98 5.17
CA SER A 146 -26.88 4.29 6.27
C SER A 146 -25.47 4.86 6.57
N GLY A 147 -25.08 5.93 5.88
CA GLY A 147 -23.76 6.56 5.99
C GLY A 147 -22.67 5.90 5.13
N GLY A 148 -23.05 5.04 4.18
CA GLY A 148 -22.17 4.53 3.14
C GLY A 148 -21.87 5.56 2.05
N LEU A 149 -21.17 5.12 1.00
CA LEU A 149 -20.81 5.95 -0.16
C LEU A 149 -21.52 5.45 -1.42
N PRO A 150 -21.89 6.34 -2.35
CA PRO A 150 -22.41 5.95 -3.66
C PRO A 150 -21.31 5.29 -4.51
N GLU A 151 -21.71 4.43 -5.45
CA GLU A 151 -20.79 3.89 -6.45
C GLU A 151 -20.34 4.98 -7.42
N ALA A 152 -19.06 5.00 -7.81
CA ALA A 152 -18.48 6.02 -8.68
C ALA A 152 -18.15 5.45 -10.07
N TYR A 153 -18.68 6.10 -11.11
CA TYR A 153 -18.46 5.75 -12.51
C TYR A 153 -17.78 6.91 -13.23
N SER A 154 -16.52 6.71 -13.64
CA SER A 154 -15.69 7.75 -14.25
C SER A 154 -15.82 7.77 -15.77
N VAL A 155 -15.82 8.97 -16.33
CA VAL A 155 -15.71 9.25 -17.76
C VAL A 155 -14.43 10.04 -17.97
N ASP A 156 -13.50 9.50 -18.75
CA ASP A 156 -12.20 10.11 -19.00
C ASP A 156 -12.31 11.37 -19.89
N SER A 157 -11.20 12.11 -20.00
CA SER A 157 -11.16 13.37 -20.76
C SER A 157 -11.49 13.23 -22.25
N LEU A 158 -11.10 12.11 -22.89
CA LEU A 158 -11.30 11.88 -24.32
C LEU A 158 -12.75 11.53 -24.60
N GLU A 159 -13.32 10.63 -23.80
CA GLU A 159 -14.72 10.28 -23.86
C GLU A 159 -15.58 11.51 -23.55
N LEU A 160 -15.30 12.22 -22.46
CA LEU A 160 -16.05 13.41 -22.05
C LEU A 160 -16.07 14.49 -23.12
N PHE A 161 -14.93 14.73 -23.76
CA PHE A 161 -14.81 15.71 -24.84
C PHE A 161 -15.70 15.36 -26.05
N SER A 162 -15.95 14.08 -26.29
CA SER A 162 -16.86 13.61 -27.33
C SER A 162 -18.35 13.68 -26.94
N LEU A 163 -18.63 13.63 -25.63
CA LEU A 163 -19.99 13.58 -25.07
C LEU A 163 -20.58 14.95 -24.78
N ILE A 164 -19.77 15.92 -24.35
CA ILE A 164 -20.23 17.24 -23.92
C ILE A 164 -20.16 18.27 -25.03
N THR A 165 -21.14 19.17 -25.05
CA THR A 165 -21.15 20.36 -25.92
C THR A 165 -21.20 21.65 -25.10
N ALA A 166 -20.67 22.74 -25.65
CA ALA A 166 -20.84 24.06 -25.03
C ALA A 166 -22.32 24.46 -25.09
N GLY A 167 -22.88 24.88 -23.96
CA GLY A 167 -24.30 25.16 -23.80
C GLY A 167 -25.01 24.05 -23.02
N GLU A 168 -26.26 23.79 -23.39
CA GLU A 168 -27.13 22.85 -22.67
C GLU A 168 -26.77 21.39 -22.99
N ASN A 169 -26.76 20.55 -21.97
CA ASN A 169 -26.52 19.11 -22.03
C ASN A 169 -27.57 18.41 -21.17
N VAL A 170 -27.80 17.11 -21.39
CA VAL A 170 -28.76 16.31 -20.62
C VAL A 170 -28.11 15.07 -20.02
N LEU A 171 -28.35 14.84 -18.73
CA LEU A 171 -28.18 13.55 -18.08
C LEU A 171 -29.55 12.87 -18.04
N ALA A 172 -29.62 11.65 -18.55
CA ALA A 172 -30.83 10.85 -18.60
C ALA A 172 -30.55 9.48 -17.99
N ILE A 173 -31.45 8.97 -17.17
CA ILE A 173 -31.24 7.73 -16.41
C ILE A 173 -32.52 6.91 -16.42
N GLN A 174 -32.42 5.60 -16.60
CA GLN A 174 -33.51 4.67 -16.31
C GLN A 174 -33.09 3.82 -15.13
N VAL A 175 -33.97 3.72 -14.14
CA VAL A 175 -33.78 2.93 -12.92
C VAL A 175 -34.72 1.74 -13.00
N HIS A 176 -34.28 0.57 -12.56
CA HIS A 176 -34.99 -0.69 -12.66
C HIS A 176 -34.94 -1.44 -11.32
N ASN A 177 -36.07 -2.04 -10.94
CA ASN A 177 -36.15 -2.95 -9.81
C ASN A 177 -35.93 -4.41 -10.23
N VAL A 178 -35.62 -5.26 -9.26
CA VAL A 178 -35.58 -6.72 -9.42
C VAL A 178 -36.95 -7.32 -9.71
N GLY A 179 -38.01 -6.55 -9.46
CA GLY A 179 -39.37 -6.87 -9.88
C GLY A 179 -40.42 -5.91 -9.32
N ILE A 180 -41.64 -6.02 -9.84
CA ILE A 180 -42.79 -5.19 -9.42
C ILE A 180 -43.20 -5.40 -7.95
N THR A 181 -42.67 -6.46 -7.31
CA THR A 181 -42.90 -6.76 -5.89
C THR A 181 -41.68 -6.43 -5.02
N SER A 182 -40.69 -5.68 -5.53
CA SER A 182 -39.58 -5.19 -4.71
C SER A 182 -40.12 -4.36 -3.54
N SER A 183 -39.45 -4.44 -2.40
CA SER A 183 -39.85 -3.74 -1.17
C SER A 183 -39.75 -2.23 -1.30
N ASP A 184 -38.81 -1.77 -2.10
CA ASP A 184 -38.27 -0.42 -2.20
C ASP A 184 -37.76 -0.14 -3.63
N MET A 185 -37.36 1.10 -3.81
CA MET A 185 -36.58 1.64 -4.92
C MET A 185 -35.95 2.92 -4.39
N SER A 186 -34.71 3.22 -4.74
CA SER A 186 -34.08 4.51 -4.44
C SER A 186 -33.24 4.95 -5.64
N SER A 187 -33.15 6.26 -5.90
CA SER A 187 -32.41 6.77 -7.07
C SER A 187 -31.77 8.13 -6.87
N ASN A 188 -30.61 8.12 -6.23
CA ASN A 188 -29.81 9.29 -5.90
C ASN A 188 -28.59 9.39 -6.83
N PHE A 189 -28.62 10.35 -7.75
CA PHE A 189 -27.54 10.54 -8.74
C PHE A 189 -26.88 11.91 -8.64
N PHE A 190 -25.55 11.93 -8.73
CA PHE A 190 -24.75 13.14 -8.77
C PHE A 190 -23.83 13.13 -9.98
N LEU A 191 -23.71 14.26 -10.66
CA LEU A 191 -22.73 14.44 -11.74
C LEU A 191 -21.73 15.52 -11.36
N SER A 192 -20.47 15.12 -11.20
CA SER A 192 -19.37 16.00 -10.85
C SER A 192 -18.35 16.08 -11.98
N PHE A 193 -17.69 17.23 -12.12
CA PHE A 193 -16.66 17.48 -13.11
C PHE A 193 -15.34 17.89 -12.46
N GLY A 194 -14.24 17.40 -13.02
CA GLY A 194 -12.90 17.89 -12.71
C GLY A 194 -12.60 19.14 -13.52
N ILE A 195 -12.28 20.23 -12.82
CA ILE A 195 -11.96 21.53 -13.44
C ILE A 195 -10.45 21.71 -13.50
N ILE A 196 -9.99 22.17 -14.67
CA ILE A 196 -8.58 22.24 -15.04
C ILE A 196 -7.81 23.44 -14.45
N ASP A 197 -8.53 24.46 -13.98
CA ASP A 197 -7.97 25.70 -13.44
C ASP A 197 -8.91 26.27 -12.37
N GLY A 198 -8.51 27.35 -11.70
CA GLY A 198 -9.32 27.97 -10.64
C GLY A 198 -10.62 28.68 -11.09
N SER A 199 -11.12 28.42 -12.31
CA SER A 199 -12.46 28.87 -12.71
C SER A 199 -13.54 28.10 -11.97
N ASN A 200 -14.68 28.73 -11.69
CA ASN A 200 -15.78 28.06 -11.00
C ASN A 200 -17.05 28.10 -11.86
N TYR A 201 -17.70 26.96 -12.08
CA TYR A 201 -18.89 26.83 -12.94
C TYR A 201 -20.11 26.31 -12.19
N TYR A 202 -19.91 25.37 -11.27
CA TYR A 202 -20.97 24.67 -10.55
C TYR A 202 -20.83 24.81 -9.03
N GLY A 203 -21.56 23.99 -8.28
CA GLY A 203 -21.50 23.99 -6.81
C GLY A 203 -20.37 23.13 -6.26
N PRO A 204 -20.08 23.25 -4.94
CA PRO A 204 -19.07 22.43 -4.28
C PRO A 204 -19.49 20.95 -4.26
N THR A 205 -18.52 20.04 -4.31
CA THR A 205 -18.82 18.62 -4.15
C THR A 205 -19.46 18.30 -2.80
N PRO A 206 -20.32 17.27 -2.70
CA PRO A 206 -20.83 16.77 -1.43
C PRO A 206 -19.70 16.46 -0.42
N GLU A 207 -19.97 16.55 0.88
CA GLU A 207 -18.95 16.31 1.92
C GLU A 207 -18.35 14.88 1.86
N TRP A 208 -19.13 13.91 1.42
CA TRP A 208 -18.70 12.52 1.23
C TRP A 208 -17.90 12.29 -0.06
N PHE A 209 -17.86 13.27 -0.97
CA PHE A 209 -17.26 13.10 -2.29
C PHE A 209 -15.79 12.71 -2.18
N GLN A 210 -15.43 11.61 -2.85
CA GLN A 210 -14.06 11.20 -3.07
C GLN A 210 -13.79 11.25 -4.58
N PRO A 211 -12.69 11.88 -5.04
CA PRO A 211 -12.25 11.74 -6.42
C PRO A 211 -12.13 10.26 -6.79
N PRO A 212 -12.55 9.86 -7.99
CA PRO A 212 -12.42 8.47 -8.42
C PRO A 212 -10.95 8.11 -8.60
N ILE A 213 -10.61 6.86 -8.25
CA ILE A 213 -9.31 6.29 -8.54
C ILE A 213 -9.24 6.06 -10.07
N THR A 214 -8.26 6.68 -10.72
CA THR A 214 -8.01 6.46 -12.15
C THR A 214 -6.92 5.41 -12.27
N PHE A 215 -7.28 4.21 -12.73
CA PHE A 215 -6.28 3.18 -13.02
C PHE A 215 -5.38 3.65 -14.17
N GLY A 216 -4.08 3.44 -14.03
CA GLY A 216 -3.08 3.84 -15.00
C GLY A 216 -2.43 5.20 -14.76
N GLU A 217 -2.78 5.93 -13.69
CA GLU A 217 -2.01 7.09 -13.22
C GLU A 217 -1.73 6.99 -11.70
N SER A 218 -0.61 7.55 -11.25
CA SER A 218 -0.28 7.57 -9.82
C SER A 218 0.69 8.69 -9.46
N ASN A 219 0.53 9.24 -8.26
CA ASN A 219 1.50 10.16 -7.63
C ASN A 219 2.67 9.41 -6.96
N ILE A 220 2.62 8.09 -6.87
CA ILE A 220 3.73 7.24 -6.42
C ILE A 220 4.27 6.42 -7.62
N PRO A 221 5.50 5.89 -7.55
CA PRO A 221 6.07 5.08 -8.62
C PRO A 221 5.17 3.92 -9.06
N ILE A 222 5.19 3.59 -10.35
CA ILE A 222 4.48 2.43 -10.90
C ILE A 222 5.51 1.35 -11.21
N ILE A 223 5.29 0.15 -10.69
CA ILE A 223 6.06 -1.06 -11.01
C ILE A 223 5.18 -1.97 -11.85
N VAL A 224 5.67 -2.34 -13.03
CA VAL A 224 5.02 -3.27 -13.96
C VAL A 224 5.85 -4.54 -14.02
N ILE A 225 5.22 -5.69 -13.78
CA ILE A 225 5.86 -7.01 -13.85
C ILE A 225 5.12 -7.89 -14.85
N ASP A 226 5.86 -8.51 -15.78
CA ASP A 226 5.37 -9.51 -16.72
C ASP A 226 6.06 -10.85 -16.44
N THR A 227 5.28 -11.86 -16.04
CA THR A 227 5.76 -13.23 -15.79
C THR A 227 5.64 -14.13 -17.02
N PHE A 228 5.34 -13.54 -18.18
CA PHE A 228 5.11 -14.23 -19.45
C PHE A 228 3.97 -15.26 -19.38
N GLY A 229 3.00 -15.01 -18.51
CA GLY A 229 1.85 -15.87 -18.28
C GLY A 229 2.07 -17.01 -17.27
N GLU A 230 3.23 -17.08 -16.61
CA GLU A 230 3.53 -18.09 -15.60
C GLU A 230 2.98 -17.70 -14.22
N GLU A 231 2.53 -18.68 -13.44
CA GLU A 231 2.13 -18.49 -12.04
C GLU A 231 3.39 -18.37 -11.15
N ILE A 232 3.39 -17.40 -10.23
CA ILE A 232 4.49 -17.18 -9.30
C ILE A 232 4.41 -18.20 -8.14
N PRO A 233 5.35 -19.16 -8.03
CA PRO A 233 5.38 -20.14 -6.94
C PRO A 233 6.00 -19.56 -5.65
N ASP A 234 6.02 -20.33 -4.57
CA ASP A 234 6.77 -20.00 -3.33
C ASP A 234 8.28 -20.18 -3.50
N ASP A 235 8.67 -21.30 -4.10
CA ASP A 235 10.03 -21.66 -4.50
C ASP A 235 9.94 -22.72 -5.62
N PRO A 236 10.81 -22.70 -6.64
CA PRO A 236 11.88 -21.72 -6.89
C PRO A 236 11.39 -20.48 -7.65
N ARG A 237 12.20 -19.41 -7.64
CA ARG A 237 11.99 -18.23 -8.50
C ARG A 237 11.84 -18.58 -9.97
N ILE A 238 10.93 -17.85 -10.61
CA ILE A 238 10.73 -17.88 -12.06
C ILE A 238 11.27 -16.59 -12.71
N PRO A 239 11.77 -16.63 -13.95
CA PRO A 239 12.10 -15.42 -14.70
C PRO A 239 10.88 -14.54 -14.94
N ALA A 240 11.06 -13.23 -14.86
CA ALA A 240 10.06 -12.23 -15.21
C ALA A 240 10.74 -10.95 -15.75
N TYR A 241 9.95 -10.05 -16.31
CA TYR A 241 10.40 -8.71 -16.68
C TYR A 241 9.85 -7.69 -15.68
N MET A 242 10.64 -6.66 -15.34
CA MET A 242 10.19 -5.56 -14.50
C MET A 242 10.55 -4.22 -15.15
N GLY A 243 9.55 -3.34 -15.22
CA GLY A 243 9.71 -1.92 -15.55
C GLY A 243 9.27 -1.05 -14.39
N ILE A 244 9.99 0.04 -14.13
CA ILE A 244 9.65 1.02 -13.10
C ILE A 244 9.54 2.43 -13.73
N ILE A 245 8.44 3.09 -13.42
CA ILE A 245 8.12 4.47 -13.81
C ILE A 245 8.11 5.34 -12.56
N ASP A 246 9.03 6.30 -12.51
CA ASP A 246 9.12 7.31 -11.45
C ASP A 246 9.44 8.69 -12.05
N ASN A 247 8.42 9.52 -12.21
CA ASN A 247 8.47 10.88 -12.72
C ASN A 247 8.44 11.86 -11.53
N PRO A 248 9.59 12.32 -11.00
CA PRO A 248 9.64 13.08 -9.75
C PRO A 248 8.95 14.45 -9.80
N ASP A 249 8.74 15.00 -11.01
CA ASP A 249 8.16 16.32 -11.23
C ASP A 249 6.67 16.26 -11.68
N GLY A 250 6.02 15.08 -11.66
CA GLY A 250 4.65 14.92 -12.17
C GLY A 250 3.97 13.61 -11.74
N LEU A 251 2.81 13.32 -12.34
CA LEU A 251 2.16 12.01 -12.19
C LEU A 251 2.88 10.97 -13.07
N ASN A 252 2.93 9.75 -12.58
CA ASN A 252 3.29 8.56 -13.35
C ASN A 252 2.07 8.09 -14.12
N HIS A 253 2.26 7.70 -15.38
CA HIS A 253 1.24 7.02 -16.17
C HIS A 253 1.74 5.65 -16.59
N ILE A 254 0.87 4.65 -16.67
CA ILE A 254 1.26 3.28 -17.03
C ILE A 254 1.85 3.17 -18.44
N ASP A 255 1.49 4.10 -19.32
CA ASP A 255 2.01 4.18 -20.70
C ASP A 255 3.31 5.00 -20.82
N ASP A 256 3.81 5.56 -19.71
CA ASP A 256 5.08 6.27 -19.71
C ASP A 256 6.24 5.28 -19.95
N PRO A 257 7.35 5.72 -20.59
CA PRO A 257 8.52 4.87 -20.72
C PRO A 257 9.13 4.59 -19.33
N PHE A 258 9.53 3.33 -19.11
CA PHE A 258 10.31 2.95 -17.93
C PHE A 258 11.58 3.79 -17.84
N ASN A 259 11.83 4.39 -16.67
CA ASN A 259 12.85 5.41 -16.49
C ASN A 259 13.75 5.21 -15.26
N ASP A 260 13.32 4.40 -14.29
CA ASP A 260 14.13 4.02 -13.12
C ASP A 260 14.78 2.64 -13.30
N TYR A 261 14.00 1.63 -13.70
CA TYR A 261 14.48 0.29 -14.03
C TYR A 261 13.73 -0.29 -15.22
N ASP A 262 14.45 -1.02 -16.07
CA ASP A 262 13.92 -1.66 -17.27
C ASP A 262 14.77 -2.91 -17.57
N GLY A 263 14.34 -4.08 -17.07
CA GLY A 263 15.16 -5.27 -17.18
C GLY A 263 14.57 -6.56 -16.62
N MET A 264 15.35 -7.64 -16.77
CA MET A 264 14.99 -8.97 -16.28
C MET A 264 15.09 -9.06 -14.77
N ILE A 265 14.19 -9.84 -14.18
CA ILE A 265 14.21 -10.25 -12.78
C ILE A 265 13.95 -11.75 -12.66
N THR A 266 14.16 -12.28 -11.47
CA THR A 266 13.51 -13.52 -11.03
C THR A 266 12.58 -13.22 -9.86
N ILE A 267 11.44 -13.89 -9.76
CA ILE A 267 10.38 -13.59 -8.78
C ILE A 267 9.75 -14.86 -8.21
N GLU A 268 9.36 -14.81 -6.93
CA GLU A 268 8.58 -15.82 -6.22
C GLU A 268 7.75 -15.17 -5.10
N LEU A 269 6.86 -15.94 -4.47
CA LEU A 269 6.11 -15.51 -3.30
C LEU A 269 7.06 -15.31 -2.11
N ARG A 270 6.59 -14.49 -1.17
CA ARG A 270 7.31 -14.21 0.08
C ARG A 270 6.46 -14.50 1.31
N GLY A 271 7.14 -14.84 2.40
CA GLY A 271 6.57 -14.93 3.73
C GLY A 271 6.05 -16.33 3.99
N ASN A 272 5.14 -16.48 4.95
CA ASN A 272 4.58 -17.79 5.30
C ASN A 272 3.06 -17.71 5.35
N SER A 273 2.51 -17.15 6.41
CA SER A 273 1.06 -16.90 6.53
C SER A 273 0.56 -15.89 5.50
N SER A 274 1.37 -14.88 5.17
CA SER A 274 1.02 -13.81 4.22
C SER A 274 0.77 -14.28 2.79
N GLN A 275 1.25 -15.47 2.41
CA GLN A 275 1.00 -16.04 1.08
C GLN A 275 -0.45 -16.44 0.85
N TRP A 276 -1.21 -16.65 1.93
CA TRP A 276 -2.62 -17.02 1.90
C TRP A 276 -3.56 -15.81 1.80
N ASN A 277 -3.02 -14.59 1.83
CA ASN A 277 -3.78 -13.37 1.61
C ASN A 277 -4.15 -13.23 0.12
N ASP A 278 -5.29 -12.58 -0.15
CA ASP A 278 -5.70 -12.25 -1.53
C ASP A 278 -4.64 -11.36 -2.22
N LYS A 279 -4.08 -10.40 -1.47
CA LYS A 279 -2.94 -9.59 -1.88
C LYS A 279 -1.64 -10.18 -1.32
N ARG A 280 -0.90 -10.87 -2.18
CA ARG A 280 0.31 -11.62 -1.82
C ARG A 280 1.57 -10.76 -1.91
N PRO A 281 2.54 -10.90 -0.98
CA PRO A 281 3.85 -10.28 -1.11
C PRO A 281 4.79 -11.12 -1.97
N TYR A 282 5.79 -10.48 -2.58
CA TYR A 282 6.76 -11.11 -3.46
C TYR A 282 8.20 -10.81 -3.02
N ARG A 283 9.12 -11.70 -3.38
CA ARG A 283 10.57 -11.45 -3.34
C ARG A 283 11.09 -11.53 -4.78
N LEU A 284 11.99 -10.63 -5.14
CA LEU A 284 12.55 -10.57 -6.49
C LEU A 284 14.06 -10.36 -6.45
N GLU A 285 14.74 -10.85 -7.48
CA GLU A 285 16.16 -10.59 -7.73
C GLU A 285 16.34 -9.97 -9.13
N THR A 286 17.04 -8.84 -9.24
CA THR A 286 17.40 -8.27 -10.55
C THR A 286 18.57 -9.04 -11.14
N VAL A 287 18.47 -9.37 -12.43
CA VAL A 287 19.45 -10.21 -13.14
C VAL A 287 19.85 -9.60 -14.47
N ASP A 288 21.02 -9.99 -14.97
CA ASP A 288 21.49 -9.61 -16.31
C ASP A 288 20.90 -10.52 -17.40
N GLU A 289 21.34 -10.33 -18.66
CA GLU A 289 20.89 -11.11 -19.81
C GLU A 289 21.23 -12.62 -19.71
N ASP A 290 22.25 -12.97 -18.91
CA ASP A 290 22.68 -14.35 -18.66
C ASP A 290 21.95 -14.98 -17.45
N GLY A 291 21.14 -14.19 -16.72
CA GLY A 291 20.42 -14.61 -15.53
C GLY A 291 21.24 -14.54 -14.24
N GLU A 292 22.39 -13.87 -14.27
CA GLU A 292 23.27 -13.69 -13.12
C GLU A 292 22.87 -12.45 -12.32
N ASN A 293 23.17 -12.42 -11.02
CA ASN A 293 22.82 -11.31 -10.13
C ASN A 293 23.33 -9.97 -10.66
N ASN A 294 22.43 -9.00 -10.79
CA ASN A 294 22.72 -7.66 -11.26
C ASN A 294 22.36 -6.64 -10.19
N ASN A 295 23.36 -6.11 -9.48
CA ASN A 295 23.13 -5.09 -8.47
C ASN A 295 22.78 -3.75 -9.12
N VAL A 296 21.59 -3.23 -8.80
CA VAL A 296 21.08 -1.97 -9.36
C VAL A 296 20.49 -1.10 -8.26
N SER A 297 20.50 0.21 -8.45
CA SER A 297 19.72 1.14 -7.63
C SER A 297 18.27 1.11 -8.11
N LEU A 298 17.31 0.92 -7.20
CA LEU A 298 15.88 1.07 -7.47
C LEU A 298 15.33 2.24 -6.66
N LEU A 299 14.67 3.20 -7.30
CA LEU A 299 13.99 4.34 -6.68
C LEU A 299 14.89 5.12 -5.70
N GLY A 300 16.16 5.26 -6.07
CA GLY A 300 17.20 5.94 -5.30
C GLY A 300 17.69 5.21 -4.04
N MET A 301 17.31 3.94 -3.83
CA MET A 301 17.93 3.09 -2.80
C MET A 301 19.28 2.54 -3.31
N PRO A 302 20.27 2.30 -2.44
CA PRO A 302 21.58 1.80 -2.86
C PRO A 302 21.55 0.48 -3.60
N ASP A 303 22.56 0.29 -4.45
CA ASP A 303 22.66 -0.84 -5.36
C ASP A 303 22.54 -2.19 -4.66
N GLU A 304 21.62 -3.02 -5.17
CA GLU A 304 21.44 -4.39 -4.74
C GLU A 304 20.70 -5.21 -5.82
N ASN A 305 20.85 -6.54 -5.80
CA ASN A 305 20.01 -7.44 -6.58
C ASN A 305 18.75 -7.97 -5.85
N ASP A 306 18.78 -8.22 -4.54
CA ASP A 306 17.67 -8.78 -3.75
C ASP A 306 16.72 -7.73 -3.17
N TRP A 307 15.44 -7.79 -3.57
CA TRP A 307 14.39 -6.85 -3.16
C TRP A 307 13.11 -7.58 -2.71
N VAL A 308 12.27 -6.85 -1.97
CA VAL A 308 10.98 -7.32 -1.48
C VAL A 308 9.87 -6.37 -1.93
N LEU A 309 8.81 -6.93 -2.49
CA LEU A 309 7.53 -6.25 -2.67
C LEU A 309 6.59 -6.67 -1.55
N TYR A 310 6.56 -5.87 -0.49
CA TYR A 310 5.69 -6.10 0.65
C TYR A 310 4.25 -5.66 0.33
N ALA A 311 3.31 -6.56 0.59
CA ALA A 311 1.88 -6.31 0.52
C ALA A 311 1.36 -5.95 1.93
N PRO A 312 1.02 -4.67 2.21
CA PRO A 312 0.40 -4.26 3.47
C PRO A 312 -1.08 -4.70 3.60
N TRP A 313 -1.38 -5.98 3.37
CA TRP A 313 -2.77 -6.47 3.33
C TRP A 313 -3.47 -6.40 4.69
N GLN A 314 -2.76 -6.81 5.75
CA GLN A 314 -3.27 -6.78 7.13
C GLN A 314 -3.08 -5.42 7.80
N ASP A 315 -2.16 -4.59 7.29
CA ASP A 315 -1.96 -3.23 7.76
C ASP A 315 -2.82 -2.26 6.94
N LYS A 316 -4.07 -2.03 7.39
CA LYS A 316 -5.00 -1.12 6.70
C LYS A 316 -4.56 0.35 6.70
N SER A 317 -3.52 0.71 7.47
CA SER A 317 -2.92 2.05 7.40
C SER A 317 -1.85 2.16 6.32
N LEU A 318 -1.31 1.03 5.83
CA LEU A 318 -0.15 0.94 4.94
C LEU A 318 1.17 1.51 5.53
N ILE A 319 1.18 1.97 6.78
CA ILE A 319 2.22 2.85 7.35
C ILE A 319 3.14 2.15 8.35
N ARG A 320 2.71 1.10 9.07
CA ARG A 320 3.35 0.66 10.32
C ARG A 320 4.80 0.21 10.17
N ASN A 321 5.09 -0.57 9.12
CA ASN A 321 6.45 -0.98 8.78
C ASN A 321 7.30 0.24 8.38
N VAL A 322 6.79 1.07 7.46
CA VAL A 322 7.50 2.24 6.94
C VAL A 322 7.83 3.24 8.05
N LEU A 323 6.88 3.52 8.94
CA LEU A 323 7.04 4.40 10.09
C LEU A 323 8.17 3.91 11.01
N THR A 324 8.12 2.64 11.43
CA THR A 324 9.12 2.11 12.36
C THR A 324 10.51 2.03 11.73
N TYR A 325 10.59 1.67 10.45
CA TYR A 325 11.87 1.63 9.73
C TYR A 325 12.46 3.03 9.52
N GLN A 326 11.62 4.03 9.25
CA GLN A 326 12.09 5.42 9.17
C GLN A 326 12.61 5.90 10.52
N ILE A 327 11.87 5.68 11.61
CA ILE A 327 12.30 6.04 12.97
C ILE A 327 13.64 5.36 13.33
N ALA A 328 13.78 4.07 13.04
CA ALA A 328 15.03 3.33 13.30
C ALA A 328 16.22 3.96 12.54
N ASN A 329 16.05 4.26 11.25
CA ASN A 329 17.08 4.90 10.44
C ASN A 329 17.45 6.29 10.97
N GLU A 330 16.48 7.10 11.39
CA GLU A 330 16.72 8.40 12.02
C GLU A 330 17.43 8.29 13.38
N MET A 331 17.21 7.20 14.13
CA MET A 331 17.96 6.85 15.35
C MET A 331 19.40 6.42 15.06
N GLY A 332 19.79 6.29 13.79
CA GLY A 332 21.11 5.80 13.37
C GLY A 332 21.23 4.28 13.42
N ARG A 333 20.11 3.55 13.40
CA ARG A 333 20.06 2.10 13.31
C ARG A 333 19.53 1.71 11.94
N TYR A 334 20.30 0.95 11.17
CA TYR A 334 19.82 0.44 9.90
C TYR A 334 18.48 -0.28 10.11
N ALA A 335 17.50 0.09 9.29
CA ALA A 335 16.32 -0.69 9.00
C ALA A 335 16.10 -0.60 7.49
N ALA A 336 15.42 -1.58 6.90
CA ALA A 336 15.22 -1.61 5.45
C ALA A 336 14.59 -0.30 4.96
N ARG A 337 15.22 0.31 3.96
CA ARG A 337 14.63 1.46 3.26
C ARG A 337 13.45 0.98 2.45
N THR A 338 12.48 1.88 2.30
CA THR A 338 11.19 1.59 1.68
C THR A 338 10.81 2.66 0.66
N ARG A 339 10.03 2.23 -0.33
CA ARG A 339 9.35 3.09 -1.31
C ARG A 339 7.96 2.53 -1.57
N TYR A 340 6.94 3.37 -1.45
CA TYR A 340 5.60 3.01 -1.90
C TYR A 340 5.58 2.96 -3.43
N CYS A 341 4.80 2.05 -3.98
CA CYS A 341 4.60 1.90 -5.41
C CYS A 341 3.22 1.32 -5.71
N GLU A 342 2.69 1.63 -6.88
CA GLU A 342 1.61 0.85 -7.48
C GLU A 342 2.17 -0.36 -8.20
N LEU A 343 1.53 -1.52 -8.03
CA LEU A 343 1.94 -2.74 -8.72
C LEU A 343 0.92 -3.14 -9.79
N TYR A 344 1.42 -3.35 -11.01
CA TYR A 344 0.73 -4.05 -12.08
C TYR A 344 1.47 -5.36 -12.35
N LEU A 345 0.75 -6.47 -12.32
CA LEU A 345 1.28 -7.80 -12.55
C LEU A 345 0.50 -8.46 -13.69
N ASN A 346 1.14 -8.70 -14.83
CA ASN A 346 0.51 -9.20 -16.06
C ASN A 346 -0.70 -8.35 -16.47
N ASP A 347 -0.50 -7.03 -16.56
CA ASP A 347 -1.53 -6.01 -16.83
C ASP A 347 -2.65 -5.92 -15.78
N ASP A 348 -2.63 -6.73 -14.73
CA ASP A 348 -3.61 -6.70 -13.65
C ASP A 348 -3.13 -5.83 -12.49
N TYR A 349 -3.95 -4.86 -12.10
CA TYR A 349 -3.64 -3.94 -11.01
C TYR A 349 -3.76 -4.63 -9.65
N LYS A 350 -2.71 -4.53 -8.84
CA LYS A 350 -2.62 -5.15 -7.51
C LYS A 350 -2.71 -4.12 -6.37
N GLY A 351 -2.82 -2.84 -6.67
CA GLY A 351 -2.82 -1.74 -5.70
C GLY A 351 -1.45 -1.43 -5.09
N ILE A 352 -1.45 -0.64 -4.02
CA ILE A 352 -0.22 -0.18 -3.35
C ILE A 352 0.60 -1.32 -2.74
N TYR A 353 1.88 -1.37 -3.08
CA TYR A 353 2.91 -2.17 -2.44
C TYR A 353 3.99 -1.28 -1.83
N VAL A 354 4.81 -1.86 -0.97
CA VAL A 354 6.05 -1.23 -0.49
C VAL A 354 7.23 -2.02 -1.03
N LEU A 355 7.97 -1.44 -1.97
CA LEU A 355 9.29 -1.93 -2.36
C LEU A 355 10.24 -1.66 -1.19
N MET A 356 10.94 -2.70 -0.73
CA MET A 356 11.85 -2.59 0.39
C MET A 356 13.09 -3.47 0.24
N GLU A 357 14.13 -3.08 0.94
CA GLU A 357 15.36 -3.85 1.02
C GLU A 357 15.17 -5.16 1.76
N LYS A 358 15.85 -6.22 1.28
CA LYS A 358 16.02 -7.44 2.07
C LYS A 358 17.04 -7.21 3.18
N ILE A 359 16.78 -7.74 4.37
CA ILE A 359 17.80 -7.80 5.41
C ILE A 359 18.94 -8.72 4.94
N LYS A 360 20.14 -8.16 4.76
CA LYS A 360 21.35 -8.92 4.44
C LYS A 360 22.61 -8.15 4.82
N ARG A 361 23.73 -8.87 4.81
CA ARG A 361 25.07 -8.31 4.95
C ARG A 361 25.42 -7.54 3.67
N ASP A 362 25.59 -6.23 3.80
CA ASP A 362 26.11 -5.32 2.77
C ASP A 362 26.57 -4.00 3.43
N GLN A 363 27.52 -3.30 2.81
CA GLN A 363 28.06 -2.03 3.30
C GLN A 363 27.00 -0.93 3.48
N ASN A 364 25.89 -0.99 2.73
CA ASN A 364 24.78 -0.05 2.85
C ASN A 364 23.62 -0.58 3.70
N ARG A 365 23.79 -1.74 4.35
CA ARG A 365 22.77 -2.45 5.14
C ARG A 365 23.33 -2.85 6.51
N ILE A 366 23.43 -4.15 6.79
CA ILE A 366 24.21 -4.63 7.94
C ILE A 366 25.67 -4.66 7.51
N ASP A 367 26.38 -3.57 7.80
CA ASP A 367 27.79 -3.38 7.50
C ASP A 367 28.67 -4.13 8.52
N ILE A 368 28.86 -5.43 8.25
CA ILE A 368 29.79 -6.30 8.95
C ILE A 368 30.72 -6.99 7.94
N SER A 369 31.86 -7.47 8.42
CA SER A 369 32.81 -8.22 7.59
C SER A 369 32.15 -9.41 6.89
N LYS A 370 32.72 -9.80 5.75
CA LYS A 370 32.37 -11.09 5.13
C LYS A 370 32.88 -12.23 6.00
N LEU A 371 32.18 -13.36 5.89
CA LEU A 371 32.60 -14.66 6.38
C LEU A 371 32.46 -15.66 5.22
N GLU A 372 33.53 -15.81 4.45
CA GLU A 372 33.59 -16.72 3.30
C GLU A 372 33.97 -18.15 3.76
N PRO A 373 33.65 -19.21 2.99
CA PRO A 373 33.88 -20.60 3.45
C PRO A 373 35.33 -20.98 3.77
N ASP A 374 36.33 -20.24 3.27
CA ASP A 374 37.75 -20.45 3.56
C ASP A 374 38.25 -19.67 4.80
N GLU A 375 37.45 -18.75 5.33
CA GLU A 375 37.72 -17.96 6.54
C GLU A 375 37.43 -18.77 7.81
N THR A 376 38.34 -19.70 8.11
CA THR A 376 38.17 -20.75 9.13
C THR A 376 39.16 -20.66 10.29
N THR A 377 40.01 -19.63 10.34
CA THR A 377 41.00 -19.47 11.43
C THR A 377 41.32 -18.00 11.70
N GLY A 378 41.94 -17.73 12.85
CA GLY A 378 42.40 -16.38 13.19
C GLY A 378 41.23 -15.40 13.38
N ASP A 379 41.46 -14.13 13.11
CA ASP A 379 40.43 -13.07 13.23
C ASP A 379 39.31 -13.23 12.19
N ASP A 380 39.61 -13.82 11.02
CA ASP A 380 38.62 -14.00 9.95
C ASP A 380 37.46 -14.91 10.38
N LEU A 381 37.71 -15.90 11.27
CA LEU A 381 36.68 -16.77 11.84
C LEU A 381 35.80 -16.06 12.89
N THR A 382 36.25 -14.93 13.45
CA THR A 382 35.66 -14.40 14.69
C THR A 382 34.37 -13.62 14.51
N GLY A 383 33.83 -13.49 13.30
CA GLY A 383 32.62 -12.69 13.10
C GLY A 383 32.23 -12.54 11.64
N GLY A 384 31.33 -11.60 11.38
CA GLY A 384 30.73 -11.43 10.06
C GLY A 384 29.52 -12.34 9.86
N TYR A 385 28.70 -12.52 10.90
CA TYR A 385 27.50 -13.36 10.84
C TYR A 385 26.27 -12.66 11.41
N ILE A 386 25.11 -13.10 10.93
CA ILE A 386 23.77 -12.64 11.32
C ILE A 386 22.97 -13.87 11.72
N LEU A 387 22.38 -13.84 12.91
CA LEU A 387 21.45 -14.84 13.40
C LEU A 387 20.04 -14.26 13.45
N LYS A 388 19.04 -15.13 13.31
CA LYS A 388 17.63 -14.77 13.33
C LYS A 388 16.85 -15.69 14.26
N PHE A 389 16.00 -15.09 15.09
CA PHE A 389 14.97 -15.80 15.84
C PHE A 389 13.70 -15.89 14.99
N ASP A 390 13.32 -17.12 14.65
CA ASP A 390 12.12 -17.46 13.88
C ASP A 390 11.85 -18.97 14.01
N TRP A 391 10.70 -19.43 13.51
CA TRP A 391 10.42 -20.85 13.43
C TRP A 391 11.41 -21.58 12.50
N TYR A 392 11.99 -22.67 13.00
CA TYR A 392 13.06 -23.44 12.35
C TYR A 392 12.75 -23.91 10.92
N TRP A 393 11.48 -24.18 10.61
CA TRP A 393 11.03 -24.70 9.31
C TRP A 393 10.50 -23.61 8.38
N THR A 394 10.71 -22.33 8.69
CA THR A 394 10.13 -21.21 7.94
C THR A 394 11.19 -20.23 7.46
N GLY A 395 10.92 -19.59 6.32
CA GLY A 395 11.79 -18.58 5.73
C GLY A 395 12.78 -19.12 4.70
N ASP A 396 13.68 -18.23 4.26
CA ASP A 396 14.56 -18.44 3.11
C ASP A 396 15.74 -19.40 3.38
N ASN A 397 16.05 -19.69 4.65
CA ASN A 397 17.23 -20.44 5.08
C ASN A 397 16.84 -21.46 6.15
N ILE A 398 16.95 -22.76 5.85
CA ILE A 398 16.73 -23.83 6.83
C ILE A 398 18.07 -24.27 7.40
N GLY A 399 18.36 -23.88 8.63
CA GLY A 399 19.58 -24.27 9.34
C GLY A 399 19.89 -23.36 10.52
N GLY A 400 20.47 -23.93 11.57
CA GLY A 400 20.72 -23.24 12.83
C GLY A 400 21.15 -24.20 13.93
N PHE A 401 21.11 -23.71 15.16
CA PHE A 401 21.41 -24.48 16.36
C PHE A 401 20.49 -24.07 17.52
N GLU A 402 20.36 -24.94 18.52
CA GLU A 402 19.59 -24.68 19.74
C GLU A 402 20.51 -24.25 20.88
N SER A 403 20.08 -23.29 21.70
CA SER A 403 20.75 -22.99 22.97
C SER A 403 20.69 -24.19 23.90
N GLU A 404 21.81 -24.52 24.53
CA GLU A 404 21.87 -25.55 25.57
C GLU A 404 21.17 -25.14 26.87
N TYR A 405 20.84 -23.86 27.05
CA TYR A 405 20.28 -23.32 28.28
C TYR A 405 18.76 -23.25 28.29
N ASP A 406 18.16 -22.76 27.21
CA ASP A 406 16.70 -22.60 27.10
C ASP A 406 16.09 -23.31 25.89
N GLY A 407 16.88 -23.88 24.99
CA GLY A 407 16.40 -24.53 23.77
C GLY A 407 15.98 -23.57 22.65
N MET A 408 16.24 -22.27 22.79
CA MET A 408 15.92 -21.31 21.73
C MET A 408 16.71 -21.62 20.46
N VAL A 409 16.02 -21.56 19.32
CA VAL A 409 16.63 -21.79 18.01
C VAL A 409 17.25 -20.49 17.48
N TYR A 410 18.53 -20.55 17.14
CA TYR A 410 19.27 -19.52 16.43
C TYR A 410 19.43 -19.94 14.96
N ASN A 411 18.66 -19.33 14.06
CA ASN A 411 18.75 -19.62 12.63
C ASN A 411 19.92 -18.86 11.99
N TYR A 412 20.66 -19.52 11.09
CA TYR A 412 21.72 -18.87 10.31
C TYR A 412 21.10 -18.02 9.19
N HIS A 413 21.14 -16.70 9.37
CA HIS A 413 20.72 -15.76 8.32
C HIS A 413 21.86 -15.43 7.36
N TYR A 414 23.07 -15.22 7.92
CA TYR A 414 24.32 -15.07 7.16
C TYR A 414 25.50 -15.60 7.99
N PRO A 415 26.41 -16.41 7.44
CA PRO A 415 26.32 -17.10 6.14
C PRO A 415 25.07 -17.98 6.01
N LYS A 416 24.68 -18.33 4.79
CA LYS A 416 23.54 -19.22 4.58
C LYS A 416 23.90 -20.64 5.04
N PRO A 417 22.91 -21.48 5.41
CA PRO A 417 23.14 -22.88 5.80
C PRO A 417 23.92 -23.71 4.76
N ASP A 418 23.78 -23.41 3.47
CA ASP A 418 24.51 -24.11 2.39
C ASP A 418 25.94 -23.59 2.19
N ASP A 419 26.29 -22.42 2.75
CA ASP A 419 27.60 -21.78 2.60
C ASP A 419 28.47 -21.92 3.86
N ILE A 420 27.85 -22.01 5.04
CA ILE A 420 28.56 -22.10 6.32
C ILE A 420 29.32 -23.42 6.46
N VAL A 421 30.53 -23.37 7.01
CA VAL A 421 31.40 -24.56 7.20
C VAL A 421 31.54 -24.94 8.68
N PRO A 422 31.89 -26.20 9.02
CA PRO A 422 31.87 -26.70 10.39
C PRO A 422 32.68 -25.87 11.40
N GLU A 423 33.84 -25.33 11.00
CA GLU A 423 34.66 -24.48 11.87
C GLU A 423 33.94 -23.17 12.25
N GLN A 424 33.17 -22.61 11.31
CA GLN A 424 32.36 -21.40 11.54
C GLN A 424 31.16 -21.71 12.42
N GLU A 425 30.47 -22.83 12.19
CA GLU A 425 29.38 -23.29 13.06
C GLU A 425 29.86 -23.50 14.50
N GLU A 426 30.99 -24.20 14.68
CA GLU A 426 31.57 -24.45 16.01
C GLU A 426 31.94 -23.14 16.71
N TYR A 427 32.53 -22.18 15.99
CA TYR A 427 32.85 -20.87 16.55
C TYR A 427 31.59 -20.11 16.99
N ILE A 428 30.57 -20.00 16.12
CA ILE A 428 29.35 -19.24 16.39
C ILE A 428 28.60 -19.85 17.58
N GLN A 429 28.44 -21.18 17.59
CA GLN A 429 27.81 -21.91 18.68
C GLN A 429 28.54 -21.69 20.00
N GLN A 430 29.87 -21.80 19.99
CA GLN A 430 30.69 -21.58 21.19
C GLN A 430 30.59 -20.13 21.67
N TYR A 431 30.61 -19.14 20.77
CA TYR A 431 30.46 -17.74 21.13
C TYR A 431 29.12 -17.47 21.82
N ILE A 432 28.01 -17.99 21.26
CA ILE A 432 26.68 -17.84 21.87
C ILE A 432 26.61 -18.57 23.21
N HIS A 433 27.17 -19.78 23.32
CA HIS A 433 27.26 -20.50 24.59
C HIS A 433 28.03 -19.70 25.65
N ASP A 434 29.16 -19.10 25.28
CA ASP A 434 29.98 -18.28 26.18
C ASP A 434 29.23 -17.00 26.60
N PHE A 435 28.54 -16.35 25.66
CA PHE A 435 27.67 -15.20 25.94
C PHE A 435 26.55 -15.57 26.93
N GLU A 436 25.85 -16.67 26.69
CA GLU A 436 24.77 -17.16 27.57
C GLU A 436 25.32 -17.57 28.95
N THR A 437 26.53 -18.14 29.01
CA THR A 437 27.24 -18.42 30.26
C THR A 437 27.50 -17.13 31.05
N VAL A 438 27.93 -16.05 30.39
CA VAL A 438 28.12 -14.73 31.02
C VAL A 438 26.80 -14.21 31.56
N MET A 439 25.71 -14.33 30.79
CA MET A 439 24.36 -13.92 31.21
C MET A 439 23.87 -14.65 32.46
N LEU A 440 24.19 -15.94 32.61
CA LEU A 440 23.81 -16.75 33.78
C LEU A 440 24.76 -16.60 34.98
N GLY A 441 25.86 -15.88 34.81
CA GLY A 441 26.85 -15.65 35.86
C GLY A 441 26.31 -14.79 37.02
N PRO A 442 26.80 -14.98 38.26
CA PRO A 442 26.31 -14.22 39.42
C PRO A 442 26.57 -12.71 39.32
N ASP A 443 27.53 -12.29 38.50
CA ASP A 443 27.93 -10.90 38.26
C ASP A 443 27.68 -10.48 36.80
N TYR A 444 26.63 -11.03 36.16
CA TYR A 444 26.32 -10.75 34.74
C TYR A 444 26.10 -9.27 34.43
N THR A 445 25.79 -8.42 35.40
CA THR A 445 25.63 -6.97 35.23
C THR A 445 26.94 -6.18 35.38
N ASN A 446 28.07 -6.84 35.65
CA ASN A 446 29.35 -6.17 35.82
C ASN A 446 29.81 -5.49 34.51
N THR A 447 30.11 -4.19 34.57
CA THR A 447 30.52 -3.38 33.40
C THR A 447 31.77 -3.88 32.65
N GLN A 448 32.64 -4.68 33.27
CA GLN A 448 33.90 -5.15 32.68
C GLN A 448 33.87 -6.63 32.30
N THR A 449 33.09 -7.45 33.02
CA THR A 449 33.09 -8.91 32.88
C THR A 449 31.73 -9.52 32.58
N GLY A 450 30.66 -8.75 32.73
CA GLY A 450 29.28 -9.17 32.48
C GLY A 450 28.83 -8.84 31.05
N TYR A 451 27.52 -8.85 30.82
CA TYR A 451 26.93 -8.57 29.51
C TYR A 451 27.43 -7.27 28.86
N PRO A 452 27.73 -6.16 29.58
CA PRO A 452 28.23 -4.95 28.92
C PRO A 452 29.58 -5.12 28.21
N SER A 453 30.35 -6.17 28.52
CA SER A 453 31.62 -6.47 27.85
C SER A 453 31.45 -7.25 26.54
N THR A 454 30.32 -7.94 26.35
CA THR A 454 30.03 -8.82 25.21
C THR A 454 28.79 -8.39 24.41
N MET A 455 28.04 -7.41 24.91
CA MET A 455 26.84 -6.86 24.28
C MET A 455 27.04 -5.40 23.91
N ASN A 456 26.62 -5.01 22.71
CA ASN A 456 26.46 -3.63 22.33
C ASN A 456 25.19 -3.06 22.99
N VAL A 457 25.28 -2.69 24.28
CA VAL A 457 24.14 -2.29 25.11
C VAL A 457 23.25 -1.23 24.43
N GLY A 458 23.85 -0.27 23.73
CA GLY A 458 23.10 0.78 23.04
C GLY A 458 22.18 0.26 21.92
N SER A 459 22.58 -0.80 21.20
CA SER A 459 21.71 -1.38 20.17
C SER A 459 20.53 -2.15 20.77
N PHE A 460 20.73 -2.81 21.90
CA PHE A 460 19.66 -3.50 22.64
C PHE A 460 18.67 -2.50 23.24
N VAL A 461 19.17 -1.38 23.79
CA VAL A 461 18.32 -0.28 24.25
C VAL A 461 17.48 0.28 23.10
N ASP A 462 18.09 0.62 21.97
CA ASP A 462 17.36 1.17 20.82
C ASP A 462 16.37 0.14 20.23
N HIS A 463 16.74 -1.14 20.16
CA HIS A 463 15.86 -2.21 19.70
C HIS A 463 14.63 -2.37 20.59
N ILE A 464 14.80 -2.39 21.92
CA ILE A 464 13.68 -2.43 22.87
C ILE A 464 12.81 -1.19 22.69
N LEU A 465 13.38 0.02 22.60
CA LEU A 465 12.57 1.22 22.42
C LEU A 465 11.72 1.20 21.14
N LEU A 466 12.25 0.68 20.03
CA LEU A 466 11.51 0.53 18.78
C LEU A 466 10.39 -0.52 18.89
N GLN A 467 10.70 -1.69 19.45
CA GLN A 467 9.70 -2.76 19.63
C GLN A 467 8.60 -2.35 20.61
N GLU A 468 8.95 -1.70 21.72
CA GLU A 468 7.99 -1.22 22.72
C GLU A 468 7.16 -0.04 22.24
N LEU A 469 7.73 0.86 21.43
CA LEU A 469 6.96 1.94 20.78
C LEU A 469 5.85 1.37 19.90
N SER A 470 6.18 0.34 19.12
CA SER A 470 5.24 -0.33 18.22
C SER A 470 4.37 -1.36 18.93
N LYS A 471 4.70 -1.80 20.15
CA LYS A 471 4.10 -3.00 20.79
C LYS A 471 4.01 -4.17 19.80
N ASN A 472 5.07 -4.45 19.04
CA ASN A 472 5.06 -5.50 18.03
C ASN A 472 4.88 -6.88 18.66
N VAL A 473 3.81 -7.60 18.33
CA VAL A 473 3.43 -8.87 18.98
C VAL A 473 4.51 -9.95 18.93
N ASP A 474 5.34 -9.93 17.88
CA ASP A 474 6.40 -10.90 17.64
C ASP A 474 7.75 -10.51 18.25
N ALA A 475 7.84 -9.31 18.84
CA ALA A 475 9.07 -8.78 19.40
C ALA A 475 9.76 -9.80 20.31
N TYR A 476 11.09 -9.89 20.14
CA TYR A 476 12.00 -10.73 20.92
C TYR A 476 11.88 -12.26 20.68
N ARG A 477 10.95 -12.69 19.82
CA ARG A 477 10.61 -14.12 19.61
C ARG A 477 10.75 -14.54 18.17
N LEU A 478 10.10 -13.79 17.28
CA LEU A 478 10.09 -14.02 15.84
C LEU A 478 10.57 -12.75 15.12
N SER A 479 10.99 -12.88 13.86
CA SER A 479 11.46 -11.76 13.03
C SER A 479 12.52 -10.88 13.71
N THR A 480 13.30 -11.44 14.64
CA THR A 480 14.28 -10.71 15.45
C THR A 480 15.70 -11.07 15.01
N TYR A 481 16.52 -10.06 14.74
CA TYR A 481 17.88 -10.23 14.23
C TYR A 481 18.93 -9.81 15.27
N ILE A 482 20.03 -10.56 15.30
CA ILE A 482 21.26 -10.19 16.02
C ILE A 482 22.45 -10.46 15.10
N TYR A 483 23.53 -9.72 15.26
CA TYR A 483 24.75 -9.92 14.49
C TYR A 483 26.00 -9.58 15.29
N LYS A 484 27.14 -10.04 14.78
CA LYS A 484 28.46 -9.77 15.34
C LYS A 484 29.47 -9.60 14.21
N ASP A 485 30.34 -8.60 14.33
CA ASP A 485 31.50 -8.44 13.44
C ASP A 485 32.72 -9.16 14.02
N ARG A 486 33.84 -9.16 13.28
CA ARG A 486 35.11 -9.71 13.74
C ARG A 486 35.56 -9.05 15.03
N ASP A 487 36.29 -9.80 15.86
CA ASP A 487 36.77 -9.32 17.16
C ASP A 487 37.65 -8.06 17.04
N SER A 488 38.40 -7.94 15.94
CA SER A 488 39.21 -6.75 15.66
C SER A 488 38.41 -5.46 15.37
N ILE A 489 37.11 -5.57 15.05
CA ILE A 489 36.22 -4.45 14.75
C ILE A 489 35.28 -4.20 15.93
N ASP A 490 34.42 -5.17 16.24
CA ASP A 490 33.55 -5.15 17.41
C ASP A 490 33.23 -6.59 17.84
N HIS A 491 33.82 -7.01 18.96
CA HIS A 491 33.64 -8.36 19.50
C HIS A 491 32.28 -8.55 20.20
N ARG A 492 31.41 -7.54 20.19
CA ARG A 492 30.12 -7.55 20.91
C ARG A 492 28.95 -7.92 20.00
N LEU A 493 28.01 -8.66 20.57
CA LEU A 493 26.73 -8.96 19.94
C LEU A 493 25.88 -7.67 19.83
N THR A 494 25.27 -7.46 18.67
CA THR A 494 24.46 -6.28 18.36
C THR A 494 23.05 -6.69 17.96
N ALA A 495 22.02 -6.03 18.53
CA ALA A 495 20.62 -6.28 18.22
C ALA A 495 20.15 -5.45 17.02
N GLY A 496 19.25 -6.05 16.24
CA GLY A 496 18.67 -5.46 15.04
C GLY A 496 19.26 -6.05 13.75
N PRO A 497 18.81 -5.55 12.59
CA PRO A 497 17.82 -4.49 12.40
C PRO A 497 16.41 -4.90 12.87
N VAL A 498 15.53 -3.92 13.11
CA VAL A 498 14.10 -4.20 13.32
C VAL A 498 13.45 -4.66 12.02
N TRP A 499 12.47 -5.56 12.14
CA TRP A 499 11.79 -6.17 11.00
C TRP A 499 10.38 -6.60 11.39
N ASP A 500 9.45 -6.60 10.43
CA ASP A 500 8.10 -7.19 10.55
C ASP A 500 7.23 -6.60 11.68
N ILE A 501 6.88 -5.32 11.52
CA ILE A 501 6.17 -4.48 12.50
C ILE A 501 4.70 -4.21 12.09
N ASN A 502 4.19 -4.86 11.04
CA ASN A 502 2.82 -4.65 10.55
C ASN A 502 1.72 -5.06 11.54
N HIS A 503 2.05 -5.91 12.51
CA HIS A 503 1.17 -6.30 13.61
C HIS A 503 1.26 -5.37 14.83
N GLY A 504 2.14 -4.37 14.80
CA GLY A 504 2.27 -3.35 15.84
C GLY A 504 1.17 -2.28 15.81
N PHE A 505 1.28 -1.33 16.73
CA PHE A 505 0.39 -0.18 16.92
C PHE A 505 -1.08 -0.60 17.07
N GLY A 506 -1.32 -1.59 17.91
CA GLY A 506 -2.66 -2.11 18.23
C GLY A 506 -3.40 -2.77 17.05
N ASN A 507 -2.68 -3.25 16.04
CA ASN A 507 -3.29 -3.93 14.88
C ASN A 507 -3.75 -5.37 15.19
N CYS A 508 -3.25 -5.97 16.26
CA CYS A 508 -3.61 -7.32 16.69
C CYS A 508 -4.58 -7.31 17.87
N ASP A 509 -5.45 -8.32 17.91
CA ASP A 509 -6.40 -8.60 18.99
C ASP A 509 -5.88 -9.65 20.00
N TYR A 510 -4.60 -10.01 19.90
CA TYR A 510 -3.86 -10.87 20.83
C TYR A 510 -2.55 -10.21 21.31
N GLY A 511 -1.91 -10.81 22.33
CA GLY A 511 -0.63 -10.34 22.87
C GLY A 511 -0.68 -9.04 23.68
N GLU A 512 -1.87 -8.55 24.05
CA GLU A 512 -2.09 -7.25 24.72
C GLU A 512 -1.47 -6.06 23.97
N THR A 513 -1.26 -6.18 22.66
CA THR A 513 -0.56 -5.19 21.84
C THR A 513 -1.38 -3.92 21.58
N TRP A 514 -2.69 -3.95 21.85
CA TRP A 514 -3.58 -2.79 21.86
C TRP A 514 -3.56 -2.02 23.19
N VAL A 515 -2.96 -2.57 24.25
CA VAL A 515 -2.89 -1.93 25.56
C VAL A 515 -1.71 -0.96 25.59
N PRO A 516 -1.94 0.35 25.77
CA PRO A 516 -0.87 1.34 25.73
C PRO A 516 -0.01 1.34 27.01
N GLU A 517 -0.49 0.73 28.09
CA GLU A 517 0.28 0.54 29.33
C GLU A 517 1.12 -0.74 29.34
N GLY A 518 2.11 -0.78 30.26
CA GLY A 518 2.99 -1.94 30.47
C GLY A 518 4.06 -2.11 29.39
N TRP A 519 4.97 -3.06 29.60
CA TRP A 519 6.05 -3.39 28.67
C TRP A 519 5.83 -4.77 28.06
N LEU A 520 5.99 -4.89 26.75
CA LEU A 520 5.81 -6.16 26.04
C LEU A 520 6.93 -7.16 26.38
N ILE A 521 8.15 -6.68 26.66
CA ILE A 521 9.24 -7.55 27.17
C ILE A 521 8.89 -8.23 28.51
N GLU A 522 7.90 -7.73 29.26
CA GLU A 522 7.40 -8.35 30.49
C GLU A 522 6.22 -9.30 30.24
N TYR A 523 5.69 -9.34 29.02
CA TYR A 523 4.61 -10.23 28.61
C TYR A 523 5.20 -11.54 28.08
N ASN A 524 4.95 -12.66 28.77
CA ASN A 524 5.40 -13.99 28.36
C ASN A 524 4.28 -15.03 28.62
N PRO A 525 3.35 -15.21 27.67
CA PRO A 525 2.17 -16.05 27.87
C PRO A 525 2.54 -17.54 27.86
N GLU A 526 1.89 -18.33 28.73
CA GLU A 526 2.08 -19.77 28.76
C GLU A 526 1.69 -20.40 27.40
N GLY A 527 2.65 -21.09 26.77
CA GLY A 527 2.45 -21.73 25.46
C GLY A 527 2.60 -20.82 24.25
N GLY A 528 3.06 -19.58 24.43
CA GLY A 528 3.45 -18.69 23.32
C GLY A 528 4.85 -19.02 22.76
N ASP A 529 5.23 -18.33 21.69
CA ASP A 529 6.57 -18.44 21.11
C ASP A 529 7.65 -18.03 22.11
N GLN A 530 8.77 -18.76 22.07
CA GLN A 530 9.84 -18.62 23.03
C GLN A 530 10.61 -17.30 22.82
N MET A 531 10.86 -16.60 23.93
CA MET A 531 11.81 -15.49 24.00
C MET A 531 13.09 -15.99 24.69
N THR A 532 14.25 -15.57 24.22
CA THR A 532 15.52 -15.94 24.87
C THR A 532 15.55 -15.45 26.32
N PHE A 533 16.07 -16.29 27.23
CA PHE A 533 16.11 -15.96 28.66
C PHE A 533 16.89 -14.67 28.96
N TRP A 534 17.88 -14.32 28.13
CA TRP A 534 18.75 -13.19 28.38
C TRP A 534 18.06 -11.84 28.13
N TRP A 535 16.99 -11.75 27.34
CA TRP A 535 16.17 -10.52 27.25
C TRP A 535 15.59 -10.16 28.62
N GLU A 536 15.05 -11.16 29.33
CA GLU A 536 14.49 -10.98 30.67
C GLU A 536 15.57 -10.59 31.68
N LEU A 537 16.76 -11.20 31.60
CA LEU A 537 17.88 -10.88 32.50
C LEU A 537 18.42 -9.48 32.29
N VAL A 538 18.61 -9.05 31.04
CA VAL A 538 19.04 -7.69 30.73
C VAL A 538 17.98 -6.69 31.21
N TRP A 539 16.70 -6.96 30.97
CA TRP A 539 15.63 -6.10 31.47
C TRP A 539 15.57 -6.08 33.00
N ALA A 540 15.93 -7.15 33.70
CA ALA A 540 15.96 -7.19 35.16
C ALA A 540 17.06 -6.30 35.79
N ASP A 541 18.08 -5.91 35.03
CA ASP A 541 19.14 -5.00 35.50
C ASP A 541 18.66 -3.55 35.57
N GLN A 542 18.69 -2.96 36.77
CA GLN A 542 18.32 -1.56 36.98
C GLN A 542 19.19 -0.60 36.16
N ASN A 543 20.49 -0.88 35.99
CA ASN A 543 21.37 -0.03 35.20
C ASN A 543 21.02 -0.06 33.70
N PHE A 544 20.48 -1.19 33.22
CA PHE A 544 19.94 -1.26 31.87
C PHE A 544 18.65 -0.44 31.74
N LYS A 545 17.69 -0.61 32.67
CA LYS A 545 16.46 0.20 32.69
C LYS A 545 16.73 1.70 32.77
N ASP A 546 17.73 2.10 33.54
CA ASP A 546 18.15 3.51 33.64
C ASP A 546 18.67 4.03 32.28
N GLN A 547 19.47 3.24 31.55
CA GLN A 547 19.91 3.57 30.19
C GLN A 547 18.75 3.65 29.19
N VAL A 548 17.76 2.75 29.29
CA VAL A 548 16.54 2.81 28.48
C VAL A 548 15.75 4.09 28.79
N SER A 549 15.59 4.44 30.06
CA SER A 549 14.92 5.66 30.50
C SER A 549 15.62 6.92 30.00
N ASP A 550 16.96 6.98 30.11
CA ASP A 550 17.76 8.10 29.64
C ASP A 550 17.65 8.26 28.11
N ARG A 551 17.80 7.15 27.37
CA ARG A 551 17.70 7.15 25.92
C ARG A 551 16.30 7.51 25.43
N PHE A 552 15.25 6.98 26.07
CA PHE A 552 13.87 7.37 25.77
C PHE A 552 13.64 8.87 26.04
N THR A 553 14.13 9.39 27.17
CA THR A 553 14.02 10.81 27.50
C THR A 553 14.71 11.70 26.47
N GLU A 554 15.90 11.30 25.99
CA GLU A 554 16.59 11.98 24.90
C GLU A 554 15.74 12.00 23.62
N LEU A 555 15.28 10.83 23.17
CA LEU A 555 14.54 10.67 21.92
C LEU A 555 13.17 11.37 21.96
N ARG A 556 12.52 11.44 23.13
CA ARG A 556 11.24 12.15 23.31
C ARG A 556 11.35 13.66 23.09
N ASN A 557 12.55 14.23 23.15
CA ASN A 557 12.80 15.63 22.79
C ASN A 557 13.08 15.83 21.29
N THR A 558 13.19 14.75 20.51
CA THR A 558 13.58 14.76 19.09
C THR A 558 12.75 13.74 18.29
N ILE A 559 13.34 12.62 17.88
CA ILE A 559 12.84 11.61 16.93
C ILE A 559 11.55 10.95 17.44
N LEU A 560 11.46 10.65 18.74
CA LEU A 560 10.26 10.04 19.32
C LEU A 560 9.28 11.07 19.86
N SER A 561 9.42 12.37 19.56
CA SER A 561 8.40 13.36 19.94
C SER A 561 7.09 13.10 19.20
N VAL A 562 5.94 13.42 19.82
CA VAL A 562 4.61 13.23 19.19
C VAL A 562 4.54 14.01 17.87
N GLN A 563 4.97 15.27 17.88
CA GLN A 563 4.97 16.12 16.70
C GLN A 563 5.78 15.50 15.55
N HIS A 564 6.93 14.89 15.83
CA HIS A 564 7.77 14.29 14.80
C HIS A 564 7.14 13.03 14.22
N ILE A 565 6.62 12.14 15.07
CA ILE A 565 5.90 10.93 14.63
C ILE A 565 4.68 11.30 13.78
N ASP A 566 3.87 12.26 14.24
CA ASP A 566 2.71 12.75 13.49
C ASP A 566 3.14 13.37 12.16
N THR A 567 4.26 14.10 12.12
CA THR A 567 4.82 14.66 10.87
C THR A 567 5.21 13.56 9.87
N ILE A 568 5.79 12.44 10.33
CA ILE A 568 6.10 11.31 9.45
C ILE A 568 4.80 10.72 8.90
N ILE A 569 3.81 10.48 9.76
CA ILE A 569 2.50 9.92 9.36
C ILE A 569 1.81 10.84 8.34
N ASP A 570 1.69 12.14 8.64
CA ASP A 570 1.09 13.13 7.76
C ASP A 570 1.83 13.23 6.43
N SER A 571 3.17 13.13 6.44
CA SER A 571 3.98 13.10 5.23
C SER A 571 3.71 11.87 4.38
N ILE A 572 3.53 10.70 4.99
CA ILE A 572 3.19 9.47 4.26
C ILE A 572 1.78 9.56 3.69
N VAL A 573 0.79 10.02 4.48
CA VAL A 573 -0.59 10.21 4.01
C VAL A 573 -0.64 11.20 2.86
N SER A 574 0.08 12.33 2.97
CA SER A 574 0.17 13.31 1.89
C SER A 574 0.89 12.77 0.66
N TYR A 575 1.89 11.90 0.84
CA TYR A 575 2.64 11.29 -0.26
C TYR A 575 1.84 10.21 -0.99
N LEU A 576 1.06 9.40 -0.26
CA LEU A 576 0.14 8.43 -0.84
C LEU A 576 -1.03 9.11 -1.54
N GLY A 577 -1.57 10.18 -0.95
CA GLY A 577 -2.62 10.96 -1.61
C GLY A 577 -3.85 10.10 -1.98
N PRO A 578 -4.36 10.21 -3.21
CA PRO A 578 -5.49 9.41 -3.70
C PRO A 578 -5.19 7.94 -4.08
N ALA A 579 -3.91 7.52 -4.04
CA ALA A 579 -3.49 6.17 -4.41
C ALA A 579 -4.14 5.06 -3.56
#